data_AF-A0A352S1P1-F1
#
_entry.id   AF-A0A352S1P1-F1
#
_cell.length_a   1.000
_cell.length_b   1.000
_cell.length_c   1.000
_cell.angle_alpha   90.00
_cell.angle_beta   90.00
_cell.angle_gamma   90.00
#
_symmetry.space_group_name_H-M   'P 1'
#
loop_
_entity.id
_entity.type
_entity.pdbx_description
1 polymer ?
#
loop_
_entity_poly.entity_id
_entity_poly.type
_entity_poly.pdbx_seq_one_letter_code
_entity_poly.pdbx_strand_id
1 'polypeptide(L)'
;TRSDATNGQNVMTGKLAQETGLPTDKLNQCAFQLLGASLDASRPARLFLGEGVMGGTIPGARIQFNGIAGAGAVPDTTFPYFQFIGFAQTETDLSKIAGVYNGSGFHEIPSKNFAQVAQDYKMSLAADGSFTVCDNKTGGTCKQKGNKFVPQGNGSLLSTNYEGEQQPSLGGVLGRAYLIVGKLRGQLVPIMIRVGYANASFTNLQPVGADDEIGIGMMAPAVSITQGSVNGEYIGVDSNFDYRTTALVGADAAQLDPFRASDATLATALKLDYSQTTAGVVTTTRKDNATITGKFMFTGGVFGFLENRTTGPYFTVGAFVQ
;
A
#
# COMPACT_ATOMS: atom_id res chain seq x y z
N THR A 1 11.89 0.13 -22.36
CA THR A 1 11.66 1.60 -22.38
C THR A 1 10.42 1.87 -21.53
N ARG A 2 10.47 2.41 -20.32
CA ARG A 2 11.41 3.32 -19.64
C ARG A 2 12.59 2.62 -18.99
N SER A 3 13.77 2.77 -19.60
CA SER A 3 14.95 3.03 -18.79
C SER A 3 14.68 4.38 -18.11
N ASP A 4 14.84 4.45 -16.81
CA ASP A 4 14.70 5.68 -16.04
C ASP A 4 15.53 6.83 -16.64
N ALA A 5 14.89 7.70 -17.42
CA ALA A 5 15.51 8.90 -17.96
C ALA A 5 15.25 10.14 -17.08
N THR A 6 14.52 9.99 -15.97
CA THR A 6 14.04 11.11 -15.13
C THR A 6 14.16 10.85 -13.62
N ASN A 7 15.08 9.99 -13.16
CA ASN A 7 15.23 9.60 -11.75
C ASN A 7 13.91 9.12 -11.10
N GLY A 8 13.11 8.33 -11.81
CA GLY A 8 11.86 7.76 -11.33
C GLY A 8 10.69 8.74 -11.31
N GLN A 9 10.84 9.95 -11.86
CA GLN A 9 9.76 10.94 -11.84
C GLN A 9 8.78 10.70 -12.98
N ASN A 10 7.57 10.27 -12.58
CA ASN A 10 6.39 10.18 -13.41
C ASN A 10 5.50 11.40 -13.14
N VAL A 11 5.94 12.58 -13.59
CA VAL A 11 5.16 13.80 -13.38
C VAL A 11 4.09 13.89 -14.44
N MET A 12 2.84 13.95 -13.99
CA MET A 12 1.71 14.28 -14.85
C MET A 12 1.03 15.55 -14.32
N THR A 13 0.63 16.42 -15.23
CA THR A 13 -0.15 17.62 -14.92
C THR A 13 -1.52 17.47 -15.58
N GLY A 14 -2.57 17.87 -14.89
CA GLY A 14 -3.94 17.78 -15.40
C GLY A 14 -4.89 18.70 -14.66
N LYS A 15 -6.14 18.75 -15.12
CA LYS A 15 -7.22 19.49 -14.48
C LYS A 15 -7.97 18.54 -13.54
N LEU A 16 -8.23 18.99 -12.31
CA LEU A 16 -9.14 18.30 -11.41
C LEU A 16 -10.58 18.70 -11.72
N ALA A 17 -11.45 17.70 -11.85
CA ALA A 17 -12.89 17.87 -11.89
C ALA A 17 -13.50 17.23 -10.64
N GLN A 18 -14.43 17.91 -9.98
CA GLN A 18 -15.12 17.33 -8.83
C GLN A 18 -16.00 16.16 -9.27
N GLU A 19 -15.94 15.06 -8.52
CA GLU A 19 -16.81 13.91 -8.72
C GLU A 19 -18.09 14.10 -7.90
N THR A 20 -19.25 13.77 -8.50
CA THR A 20 -20.56 13.89 -7.86
C THR A 20 -21.38 12.60 -8.04
N GLY A 21 -22.38 12.37 -7.19
CA GLY A 21 -23.21 11.16 -7.22
C GLY A 21 -22.67 10.01 -6.37
N LEU A 22 -21.69 10.30 -5.51
CA LEU A 22 -21.20 9.37 -4.49
C LEU A 22 -22.22 9.21 -3.34
N PRO A 23 -22.15 8.12 -2.55
CA PRO A 23 -23.22 7.74 -1.63
C PRO A 23 -23.47 8.73 -0.48
N THR A 24 -22.48 9.55 -0.14
CA THR A 24 -22.57 10.54 0.95
C THR A 24 -22.09 11.90 0.49
N ASP A 25 -22.65 12.96 1.06
CA ASP A 25 -22.23 14.34 0.75
C ASP A 25 -20.75 14.56 1.05
N LYS A 26 -20.21 13.90 2.10
CA LYS A 26 -18.79 13.98 2.43
C LYS A 26 -17.88 13.33 1.40
N LEU A 27 -18.27 12.18 0.84
CA LEU A 27 -17.56 11.59 -0.29
C LEU A 27 -17.56 12.52 -1.51
N ASN A 28 -18.69 13.15 -1.83
CA ASN A 28 -18.77 14.14 -2.92
C ASN A 28 -17.91 15.38 -2.67
N GLN A 29 -17.70 15.78 -1.41
CA GLN A 29 -16.85 16.93 -1.05
C GLN A 29 -15.36 16.64 -1.20
N CYS A 30 -14.93 15.38 -1.06
CA CYS A 30 -13.52 15.02 -1.11
C CYS A 30 -13.08 14.38 -2.43
N ALA A 31 -13.99 14.01 -3.32
CA ALA A 31 -13.66 13.26 -4.54
C ALA A 31 -13.41 14.13 -5.77
N PHE A 32 -12.31 13.84 -6.47
CA PHE A 32 -11.90 14.54 -7.69
C PHE A 32 -11.40 13.54 -8.73
N GLN A 33 -11.74 13.76 -9.99
CA GLN A 33 -11.12 13.10 -11.14
C GLN A 33 -9.94 13.93 -11.65
N LEU A 34 -8.81 13.29 -11.90
CA LEU A 34 -7.73 13.89 -12.67
C LEU A 34 -7.99 13.66 -14.17
N LEU A 35 -8.44 14.70 -14.88
CA LEU A 35 -8.81 14.60 -16.28
C LEU A 35 -7.61 14.31 -17.17
N GLY A 36 -7.75 13.33 -18.07
CA GLY A 36 -6.72 12.94 -19.03
C GLY A 36 -5.56 12.12 -18.44
N ALA A 37 -5.67 11.68 -17.18
CA ALA A 37 -4.58 11.01 -16.50
C ALA A 37 -4.55 9.48 -16.59
N SER A 38 -5.69 8.85 -16.88
CA SER A 38 -5.74 7.40 -17.01
C SER A 38 -5.33 6.96 -18.41
N LEU A 39 -4.57 5.86 -18.50
CA LEU A 39 -4.30 5.18 -19.76
C LEU A 39 -5.50 4.32 -20.23
N ASP A 40 -6.54 4.21 -19.40
CA ASP A 40 -7.79 3.52 -19.69
C ASP A 40 -8.99 4.43 -19.35
N ALA A 41 -9.72 4.88 -20.39
CA ALA A 41 -10.85 5.78 -20.23
C ALA A 41 -12.01 5.17 -19.42
N SER A 42 -12.13 3.84 -19.37
CA SER A 42 -13.15 3.14 -18.57
C SER A 42 -12.82 3.13 -17.08
N ARG A 43 -11.55 3.39 -16.73
CA ARG A 43 -11.08 3.44 -15.36
C ARG A 43 -10.38 4.78 -15.08
N PRO A 44 -11.14 5.86 -14.85
CA PRO A 44 -10.55 7.18 -14.62
C PRO A 44 -9.73 7.23 -13.32
N ALA A 45 -8.65 8.03 -13.35
CA ALA A 45 -7.86 8.32 -12.18
C ALA A 45 -8.63 9.29 -11.26
N ARG A 46 -8.86 8.88 -10.02
CA ARG A 46 -9.62 9.63 -9.02
C ARG A 46 -8.84 9.74 -7.72
N LEU A 47 -8.99 10.87 -7.08
CA LEU A 47 -8.30 11.29 -5.88
C LEU A 47 -9.35 11.68 -4.84
N PHE A 48 -9.12 11.30 -3.60
CA PHE A 48 -9.93 11.68 -2.46
C PHE A 48 -9.06 12.53 -1.53
N LEU A 49 -9.40 13.81 -1.40
CA LEU A 49 -8.64 14.82 -0.67
C LEU A 49 -9.44 15.31 0.54
N GLY A 50 -8.90 15.13 1.74
CA GLY A 50 -9.52 15.61 2.97
C GLY A 50 -8.62 15.40 4.18
N GLU A 51 -8.85 16.17 5.26
CA GLU A 51 -8.23 15.97 6.57
C GLU A 51 -6.68 15.94 6.60
N GLY A 52 -5.99 16.42 5.55
CA GLY A 52 -4.52 16.37 5.45
C GLY A 52 -3.96 15.12 4.78
N VAL A 53 -4.82 14.29 4.18
CA VAL A 53 -4.47 13.09 3.40
C VAL A 53 -5.09 13.15 2.00
N MET A 54 -4.39 12.57 1.03
CA MET A 54 -4.90 12.34 -0.33
C MET A 54 -4.73 10.86 -0.65
N GLY A 55 -5.83 10.14 -0.81
CA GLY A 55 -5.84 8.76 -1.30
C GLY A 55 -6.33 8.69 -2.74
N GLY A 56 -6.22 7.53 -3.37
CA GLY A 56 -6.81 7.27 -4.68
C GLY A 56 -5.82 6.64 -5.64
N THR A 57 -5.83 7.11 -6.88
CA THR A 57 -5.03 6.55 -7.96
C THR A 57 -4.20 7.63 -8.64
N ILE A 58 -2.96 7.28 -8.98
CA ILE A 58 -2.08 8.11 -9.79
C ILE A 58 -1.99 7.56 -11.21
N PRO A 59 -1.69 8.41 -12.21
CA PRO A 59 -1.50 7.98 -13.59
C PRO A 59 -0.64 6.72 -13.70
N GLY A 60 -1.09 5.80 -14.55
CA GLY A 60 -0.41 4.54 -14.77
C GLY A 60 0.84 4.67 -15.63
N ALA A 61 1.50 3.53 -15.84
CA ALA A 61 2.69 3.46 -16.66
C ALA A 61 2.76 2.15 -17.42
N ARG A 62 3.40 2.18 -18.59
CA ARG A 62 3.85 0.99 -19.28
C ARG A 62 5.25 0.61 -18.79
N ILE A 63 5.43 -0.63 -18.37
CA ILE A 63 6.70 -1.18 -17.90
C ILE A 63 7.09 -2.39 -18.73
N GLN A 64 8.40 -2.53 -18.98
CA GLN A 64 8.99 -3.66 -19.69
C GLN A 64 10.47 -3.75 -19.36
N PHE A 65 10.97 -4.97 -19.19
CA PHE A 65 12.39 -5.26 -19.09
C PHE A 65 12.70 -6.54 -19.86
N ASN A 66 13.63 -6.49 -20.81
CA ASN A 66 13.90 -7.64 -21.68
C ASN A 66 14.70 -8.76 -21.00
N GLY A 67 15.22 -8.53 -19.79
CA GLY A 67 16.10 -9.47 -19.12
C GLY A 67 17.50 -9.54 -19.74
N ILE A 68 18.31 -10.44 -19.21
CA ILE A 68 19.64 -10.77 -19.73
C ILE A 68 19.53 -12.14 -20.39
N ALA A 69 19.61 -12.18 -21.72
CA ALA A 69 19.26 -13.36 -22.50
C ALA A 69 17.87 -13.94 -22.13
N GLY A 70 16.91 -13.07 -21.76
CA GLY A 70 15.56 -13.44 -21.31
C GLY A 70 15.43 -13.75 -19.82
N ALA A 71 16.52 -13.92 -19.08
CA ALA A 71 16.45 -14.13 -17.63
C ALA A 71 16.00 -12.86 -16.90
N GLY A 72 15.04 -13.00 -15.98
CA GLY A 72 14.45 -11.88 -15.23
C GLY A 72 13.60 -10.94 -16.09
N ALA A 73 13.17 -11.37 -17.28
CA ALA A 73 12.37 -10.54 -18.18
C ALA A 73 11.01 -10.19 -17.54
N VAL A 74 10.63 -8.93 -17.68
CA VAL A 74 9.31 -8.40 -17.31
C VAL A 74 8.52 -8.19 -18.60
N PRO A 75 7.36 -8.86 -18.76
CA PRO A 75 6.53 -8.71 -19.94
C PRO A 75 6.05 -7.26 -20.08
N ASP A 76 5.89 -6.85 -21.32
CA ASP A 76 5.45 -5.50 -21.66
C ASP A 76 4.00 -5.28 -21.23
N THR A 77 3.82 -4.48 -20.18
CA THR A 77 2.54 -4.38 -19.47
C THR A 77 2.19 -2.93 -19.21
N THR A 78 0.95 -2.56 -19.54
CA THR A 78 0.39 -1.24 -19.27
C THR A 78 -0.48 -1.30 -18.03
N PHE A 79 -0.09 -0.55 -17.00
CA PHE A 79 -0.91 -0.28 -15.84
C PHE A 79 -1.75 0.96 -16.11
N PRO A 80 -3.08 0.93 -15.98
CA PRO A 80 -3.91 2.11 -16.21
C PRO A 80 -3.70 3.19 -15.14
N TYR A 81 -3.44 2.77 -13.90
CA TYR A 81 -3.06 3.59 -12.75
C TYR A 81 -2.45 2.72 -11.63
N PHE A 82 -1.93 3.38 -10.59
CA PHE A 82 -1.44 2.74 -9.38
C PHE A 82 -2.14 3.31 -8.14
N GLN A 83 -2.34 2.48 -7.12
CA GLN A 83 -2.84 2.95 -5.83
C GLN A 83 -1.85 3.94 -5.19
N PHE A 84 -2.39 4.98 -4.57
CA PHE A 84 -1.60 6.05 -3.99
C PHE A 84 -2.22 6.53 -2.68
N ILE A 85 -1.35 6.90 -1.75
CA ILE A 85 -1.69 7.69 -0.57
C ILE A 85 -0.57 8.71 -0.33
N GLY A 86 -0.95 9.95 -0.11
CA GLY A 86 -0.06 11.07 0.17
C GLY A 86 -0.56 11.86 1.37
N PHE A 87 0.35 12.58 2.01
CA PHE A 87 0.08 13.35 3.22
C PHE A 87 0.50 14.80 3.03
N ALA A 88 -0.26 15.73 3.60
CA ALA A 88 0.08 17.14 3.59
C ALA A 88 1.37 17.44 4.38
N GLN A 89 1.69 16.58 5.35
CA GLN A 89 2.91 16.66 6.16
C GLN A 89 3.48 15.27 6.38
N THR A 90 4.81 15.16 6.29
CA THR A 90 5.53 13.94 6.63
C THR A 90 6.47 14.16 7.83
N GLU A 91 6.87 13.06 8.49
CA GLU A 91 7.92 13.00 9.49
C GLU A 91 9.11 12.22 8.93
N THR A 92 10.32 12.74 9.11
CA THR A 92 11.56 12.06 8.75
C THR A 92 12.54 11.96 9.91
N ASP A 93 12.20 12.56 11.06
CA ASP A 93 12.96 12.41 12.31
C ASP A 93 12.75 11.01 12.88
N LEU A 94 13.75 10.15 12.67
CA LEU A 94 13.75 8.76 13.13
C LEU A 94 13.57 8.63 14.64
N SER A 95 13.96 9.64 15.43
CA SER A 95 13.73 9.59 16.89
C SER A 95 12.25 9.65 17.28
N LYS A 96 11.42 10.27 16.44
CA LYS A 96 9.95 10.34 16.61
C LYS A 96 9.22 9.16 15.98
N ILE A 97 9.84 8.55 14.97
CA ILE A 97 9.26 7.44 14.20
C ILE A 97 9.62 6.08 14.83
N ALA A 98 10.72 6.00 15.60
CA ALA A 98 11.13 4.77 16.27
C ALA A 98 9.99 4.15 17.08
N GLY A 99 9.85 2.83 16.97
CA GLY A 99 8.73 2.12 17.57
C GLY A 99 8.56 0.70 17.06
N VAL A 100 7.47 0.09 17.51
CA VAL A 100 7.08 -1.28 17.13
C VAL A 100 5.74 -1.21 16.40
N TYR A 101 5.71 -1.77 15.21
CA TYR A 101 4.59 -1.68 14.29
C TYR A 101 4.15 -3.05 13.82
N ASN A 102 2.84 -3.22 13.63
CA ASN A 102 2.34 -4.25 12.73
C ASN A 102 2.30 -3.65 11.32
N GLY A 103 2.67 -4.43 10.32
CA GLY A 103 2.64 -4.05 8.93
C GLY A 103 1.89 -5.08 8.10
N SER A 104 1.09 -4.60 7.16
CA SER A 104 0.46 -5.43 6.15
C SER A 104 0.40 -4.73 4.80
N GLY A 105 0.36 -5.52 3.74
CA GLY A 105 0.49 -5.04 2.38
C GLY A 105 0.41 -6.17 1.37
N PHE A 106 0.71 -5.83 0.13
CA PHE A 106 0.96 -6.83 -0.91
C PHE A 106 2.13 -6.39 -1.77
N HIS A 107 2.83 -7.38 -2.28
CA HIS A 107 3.85 -7.24 -3.30
C HIS A 107 3.39 -7.93 -4.58
N GLU A 108 3.98 -7.52 -5.70
CA GLU A 108 3.76 -8.06 -7.02
C GLU A 108 5.12 -8.30 -7.69
N ILE A 109 5.27 -9.42 -8.39
CA ILE A 109 6.53 -9.81 -9.05
C ILE A 109 6.31 -9.82 -10.56
N PRO A 110 6.65 -8.74 -11.27
CA PRO A 110 6.35 -8.57 -12.69
C PRO A 110 6.82 -9.72 -13.60
N SER A 111 8.05 -10.18 -13.43
CA SER A 111 8.67 -11.27 -14.20
C SER A 111 8.07 -12.65 -13.93
N LYS A 112 7.31 -12.79 -12.84
CA LYS A 112 6.55 -14.02 -12.52
C LYS A 112 5.08 -13.84 -12.86
N ASN A 113 4.80 -13.23 -14.02
CA ASN A 113 3.44 -12.92 -14.49
C ASN A 113 2.63 -12.11 -13.46
N PHE A 114 3.27 -11.13 -12.82
CA PHE A 114 2.64 -10.29 -11.80
C PHE A 114 2.05 -11.09 -10.64
N ALA A 115 2.74 -12.17 -10.22
CA ALA A 115 2.34 -12.94 -9.06
C ALA A 115 2.30 -12.04 -7.82
N GLN A 116 1.17 -12.06 -7.10
CA GLN A 116 0.96 -11.29 -5.89
C GLN A 116 1.30 -12.09 -4.63
N VAL A 117 1.94 -11.45 -3.66
CA VAL A 117 2.35 -12.04 -2.39
C VAL A 117 1.91 -11.13 -1.25
N ALA A 118 1.29 -11.73 -0.22
CA ALA A 118 0.87 -10.99 0.96
C ALA A 118 2.07 -10.56 1.80
N GLN A 119 1.98 -9.41 2.44
CA GLN A 119 2.86 -9.02 3.53
C GLN A 119 2.08 -8.97 4.83
N ASP A 120 2.58 -9.66 5.85
CA ASP A 120 2.03 -9.63 7.20
C ASP A 120 3.18 -9.79 8.19
N TYR A 121 3.65 -8.67 8.71
CA TYR A 121 4.89 -8.60 9.49
C TYR A 121 4.75 -7.72 10.73
N LYS A 122 5.70 -7.90 11.65
CA LYS A 122 5.97 -6.97 12.74
C LYS A 122 7.32 -6.33 12.49
N MET A 123 7.41 -5.01 12.63
CA MET A 123 8.66 -4.28 12.47
C MET A 123 9.01 -3.54 13.76
N SER A 124 10.25 -3.71 14.23
CA SER A 124 10.86 -2.84 15.22
C SER A 124 11.81 -1.89 14.51
N LEU A 125 11.55 -0.58 14.61
CA LEU A 125 12.37 0.48 14.03
C LEU A 125 13.04 1.27 15.15
N ALA A 126 14.36 1.39 15.10
CA ALA A 126 15.15 2.16 16.04
C ALA A 126 15.37 3.59 15.56
N ALA A 127 15.74 4.48 16.50
CA ALA A 127 15.97 5.90 16.24
C ALA A 127 17.18 6.18 15.33
N ASP A 128 18.07 5.21 15.15
CA ASP A 128 19.20 5.28 14.21
C ASP A 128 18.86 4.73 12.81
N GLY A 129 17.59 4.36 12.58
CA GLY A 129 17.10 3.81 11.33
C GLY A 129 17.37 2.32 11.15
N SER A 130 18.08 1.66 12.07
CA SER A 130 18.15 0.19 12.07
C SER A 130 16.79 -0.42 12.36
N PHE A 131 16.50 -1.58 11.79
CA PHE A 131 15.21 -2.22 11.97
C PHE A 131 15.30 -3.74 11.88
N THR A 132 14.29 -4.40 12.44
CA THR A 132 14.11 -5.84 12.34
C THR A 132 12.67 -6.11 11.94
N VAL A 133 12.48 -6.98 10.94
CA VAL A 133 11.19 -7.45 10.47
C VAL A 133 11.02 -8.90 10.91
N CYS A 134 9.89 -9.20 11.54
CA CYS A 134 9.52 -10.53 12.00
C CYS A 134 8.19 -10.97 11.36
N ASP A 135 7.99 -12.28 11.18
CA ASP A 135 6.65 -12.78 10.82
C ASP A 135 5.62 -12.33 11.86
N ASN A 136 4.43 -11.91 11.43
CA ASN A 136 3.37 -11.44 12.34
C ASN A 136 2.56 -12.59 12.96
N LYS A 137 3.27 -13.49 13.65
CA LYS A 137 2.73 -14.65 14.35
C LYS A 137 3.60 -15.01 15.55
N THR A 138 3.04 -15.76 16.49
CA THR A 138 3.79 -16.30 17.64
C THR A 138 4.96 -17.15 17.16
N GLY A 139 6.17 -16.87 17.66
CA GLY A 139 7.40 -17.59 17.27
C GLY A 139 7.90 -17.28 15.85
N GLY A 140 7.48 -16.16 15.25
CA GLY A 140 7.93 -15.70 13.94
C GLY A 140 9.45 -15.52 13.85
N THR A 141 10.01 -15.74 12.67
CA THR A 141 11.45 -15.52 12.42
C THR A 141 11.70 -14.04 12.17
N CYS A 142 12.77 -13.50 12.74
CA CYS A 142 13.15 -12.10 12.61
C CYS A 142 14.42 -11.95 11.79
N LYS A 143 14.46 -10.96 10.90
CA LYS A 143 15.67 -10.55 10.17
C LYS A 143 15.65 -9.07 9.85
N GLN A 144 16.82 -8.49 9.67
CA GLN A 144 16.94 -7.16 9.07
C GLN A 144 16.83 -7.31 7.54
N LYS A 145 15.72 -6.83 6.95
CA LYS A 145 15.44 -6.99 5.51
C LYS A 145 16.19 -6.00 4.61
N GLY A 146 17.01 -5.09 5.13
CA GLY A 146 17.75 -4.12 4.31
C GLY A 146 18.73 -3.27 5.10
N ASN A 147 19.34 -2.28 4.45
CA ASN A 147 20.20 -1.29 5.13
C ASN A 147 19.38 -0.36 6.02
N LYS A 148 20.02 0.37 6.95
CA LYS A 148 19.31 1.32 7.82
C LYS A 148 18.52 2.35 6.98
N PHE A 149 17.36 2.74 7.49
CA PHE A 149 16.58 3.83 6.92
C PHE A 149 17.33 5.16 7.09
N VAL A 150 17.45 5.91 6.00
CA VAL A 150 18.10 7.23 5.98
C VAL A 150 17.13 8.29 5.42
N PRO A 151 16.96 9.44 6.10
CA PRO A 151 16.15 10.55 5.60
C PRO A 151 16.57 11.04 4.22
N GLN A 152 15.58 11.32 3.38
CA GLN A 152 15.74 11.84 2.04
C GLN A 152 15.14 13.26 1.94
N GLY A 153 15.67 14.08 1.04
CA GLY A 153 15.18 15.46 0.83
C GLY A 153 13.76 15.56 0.28
N ASN A 154 13.15 14.44 -0.15
CA ASN A 154 11.78 14.37 -0.67
C ASN A 154 10.74 14.01 0.41
N GLY A 155 11.12 14.00 1.69
CA GLY A 155 10.19 13.70 2.79
C GLY A 155 9.96 12.21 3.06
N SER A 156 10.78 11.32 2.49
CA SER A 156 10.77 9.88 2.76
C SER A 156 12.02 9.43 3.52
N LEU A 157 12.00 8.20 4.04
CA LEU A 157 13.14 7.46 4.56
C LEU A 157 13.48 6.33 3.58
N LEU A 158 14.75 6.15 3.22
CA LEU A 158 15.19 5.14 2.26
C LEU A 158 16.01 4.04 2.94
N SER A 159 15.65 2.79 2.68
CA SER A 159 16.49 1.60 2.91
C SER A 159 16.87 0.99 1.56
N THR A 160 18.16 0.74 1.35
CA THR A 160 18.70 0.06 0.16
C THR A 160 18.94 -1.42 0.41
N ASN A 161 19.09 -2.21 -0.65
CA ASN A 161 19.21 -3.67 -0.61
C ASN A 161 18.07 -4.30 0.22
N TYR A 162 16.85 -3.82 0.00
CA TYR A 162 15.67 -4.28 0.72
C TYR A 162 15.12 -5.55 0.09
N GLU A 163 15.14 -6.63 0.86
CA GLU A 163 14.67 -7.96 0.47
C GLU A 163 13.18 -7.96 0.13
N GLY A 164 12.84 -8.67 -0.93
CA GLY A 164 11.45 -8.97 -1.27
C GLY A 164 10.83 -10.01 -0.35
N GLU A 165 9.58 -10.39 -0.64
CA GLU A 165 8.97 -11.60 -0.12
C GLU A 165 9.39 -12.82 -0.93
N GLN A 166 9.81 -12.64 -2.18
CA GLN A 166 10.45 -13.66 -3.00
C GLN A 166 11.91 -13.32 -3.32
N GLN A 167 12.65 -14.37 -3.69
CA GLN A 167 14.02 -14.19 -4.17
C GLN A 167 14.05 -13.38 -5.47
N PRO A 168 15.08 -12.54 -5.68
CA PRO A 168 15.29 -11.82 -6.92
C PRO A 168 15.23 -12.74 -8.14
N SER A 169 14.62 -12.25 -9.20
CA SER A 169 14.45 -13.00 -10.46
C SER A 169 15.77 -13.20 -11.20
N LEU A 170 16.77 -12.35 -10.95
CA LEU A 170 18.14 -12.51 -11.41
C LEU A 170 19.13 -11.74 -10.51
N GLY A 171 20.17 -12.44 -10.04
CA GLY A 171 21.25 -11.81 -9.27
C GLY A 171 20.97 -11.75 -7.77
N GLY A 172 21.30 -10.61 -7.15
CA GLY A 172 21.17 -10.39 -5.71
C GLY A 172 20.02 -9.43 -5.35
N VAL A 173 19.88 -9.17 -4.04
CA VAL A 173 18.89 -8.24 -3.49
C VAL A 173 19.30 -6.81 -3.86
N LEU A 174 18.48 -6.15 -4.67
CA LEU A 174 18.74 -4.82 -5.23
C LEU A 174 17.55 -3.87 -5.07
N GLY A 175 16.43 -4.36 -4.53
CA GLY A 175 15.26 -3.57 -4.22
C GLY A 175 15.52 -2.47 -3.20
N ARG A 176 14.61 -1.50 -3.17
CA ARG A 176 14.62 -0.36 -2.24
C ARG A 176 13.31 -0.28 -1.50
N ALA A 177 13.37 0.11 -0.24
CA ALA A 177 12.19 0.44 0.55
C ALA A 177 12.17 1.94 0.84
N TYR A 178 11.05 2.58 0.50
CA TYR A 178 10.74 3.95 0.89
C TYR A 178 9.68 3.90 1.98
N LEU A 179 10.04 4.42 3.15
CA LEU A 179 9.11 4.61 4.25
C LEU A 179 8.65 6.08 4.25
N ILE A 180 7.37 6.30 3.96
CA ILE A 180 6.72 7.60 4.00
C ILE A 180 5.90 7.65 5.27
N VAL A 181 6.21 8.56 6.20
CA VAL A 181 5.48 8.67 7.47
C VAL A 181 4.62 9.92 7.47
N GLY A 182 3.33 9.77 7.20
CA GLY A 182 2.37 10.85 7.25
C GLY A 182 2.09 11.33 8.67
N LYS A 183 1.80 12.62 8.84
CA LYS A 183 1.22 13.17 10.06
C LYS A 183 -0.26 13.41 9.84
N LEU A 184 -1.10 12.67 10.56
CA LEU A 184 -2.54 12.75 10.41
C LEU A 184 -3.23 12.62 11.76
N ARG A 185 -4.13 13.56 12.08
CA ARG A 185 -4.88 13.59 13.34
C ARG A 185 -3.99 13.41 14.60
N GLY A 186 -2.82 14.05 14.58
CA GLY A 186 -1.84 13.98 15.67
C GLY A 186 -1.09 12.65 15.81
N GLN A 187 -1.23 11.74 14.83
CA GLN A 187 -0.60 10.42 14.81
C GLN A 187 0.32 10.27 13.60
N LEU A 188 1.23 9.30 13.68
CA LEU A 188 2.09 8.88 12.57
C LEU A 188 1.41 7.76 11.78
N VAL A 189 1.39 7.91 10.46
CA VAL A 189 0.86 6.92 9.50
C VAL A 189 1.98 6.47 8.57
N PRO A 190 2.73 5.42 8.92
CA PRO A 190 3.79 4.91 8.07
C PRO A 190 3.25 4.07 6.90
N ILE A 191 3.69 4.40 5.69
CA ILE A 191 3.44 3.69 4.44
C ILE A 191 4.78 3.20 3.91
N MET A 192 4.89 1.89 3.70
CA MET A 192 6.08 1.24 3.16
C MET A 192 5.87 0.97 1.68
N ILE A 193 6.76 1.48 0.83
CA ILE A 193 6.76 1.21 -0.61
C ILE A 193 8.03 0.44 -0.93
N ARG A 194 7.88 -0.77 -1.49
CA ARG A 194 9.00 -1.47 -2.12
C ARG A 194 9.04 -1.12 -3.60
N VAL A 195 10.22 -0.72 -4.05
CA VAL A 195 10.52 -0.48 -5.46
C VAL A 195 11.57 -1.48 -5.91
N GLY A 196 11.27 -2.20 -6.99
CA GLY A 196 12.17 -3.15 -7.61
C GLY A 196 13.32 -2.49 -8.37
N TYR A 197 14.23 -3.33 -8.87
CA TYR A 197 15.42 -2.98 -9.60
C TYR A 197 15.55 -3.86 -10.84
N ALA A 198 15.89 -3.26 -11.98
CA ALA A 198 16.23 -4.01 -13.19
C ALA A 198 17.30 -3.25 -14.00
N ASN A 199 18.40 -3.93 -14.28
CA ASN A 199 19.48 -3.42 -15.12
C ASN A 199 20.16 -4.54 -15.90
N ALA A 200 20.21 -4.39 -17.22
CA ALA A 200 20.92 -5.30 -18.13
C ALA A 200 22.18 -4.67 -18.74
N SER A 201 22.50 -3.41 -18.40
CA SER A 201 23.67 -2.72 -18.93
C SER A 201 24.91 -3.06 -18.12
N PHE A 202 25.95 -3.52 -18.82
CA PHE A 202 27.27 -3.76 -18.25
C PHE A 202 28.17 -2.51 -18.28
N THR A 203 27.70 -1.40 -18.86
CA THR A 203 28.54 -0.20 -19.13
C THR A 203 28.26 0.98 -18.22
N ASN A 204 27.19 0.96 -17.42
CA ASN A 204 26.77 2.07 -16.55
C ASN A 204 27.32 1.99 -15.12
N LEU A 205 28.23 1.05 -14.83
CA LEU A 205 28.81 0.79 -13.50
C LEU A 205 27.78 0.51 -12.40
N GLN A 206 26.54 0.18 -12.77
CA GLN A 206 25.50 -0.24 -11.84
C GLN A 206 25.46 -1.77 -11.75
N PRO A 207 24.96 -2.35 -10.65
CA PRO A 207 24.76 -3.79 -10.55
C PRO A 207 23.91 -4.31 -11.71
N VAL A 208 24.27 -5.49 -12.22
CA VAL A 208 23.49 -6.15 -13.27
C VAL A 208 22.58 -7.18 -12.59
N GLY A 209 21.28 -7.14 -12.88
CA GLY A 209 20.31 -8.01 -12.24
C GLY A 209 18.85 -7.55 -12.37
N ALA A 210 17.94 -8.39 -11.86
CA ALA A 210 16.50 -8.14 -11.79
C ALA A 210 15.98 -8.58 -10.42
N ASP A 211 15.69 -7.60 -9.57
CA ASP A 211 14.94 -7.74 -8.32
C ASP A 211 13.66 -6.91 -8.49
N ASP A 212 12.78 -7.39 -9.36
CA ASP A 212 11.69 -6.63 -9.95
C ASP A 212 10.44 -6.54 -9.08
N GLU A 213 10.44 -7.16 -7.90
CA GLU A 213 9.29 -7.13 -7.00
C GLU A 213 8.97 -5.70 -6.54
N ILE A 214 7.71 -5.32 -6.60
CA ILE A 214 7.20 -4.01 -6.17
C ILE A 214 6.12 -4.23 -5.13
N GLY A 215 5.82 -3.22 -4.32
CA GLY A 215 4.64 -3.31 -3.48
C GLY A 215 4.46 -2.16 -2.53
N ILE A 216 3.36 -2.27 -1.80
CA ILE A 216 2.89 -1.23 -0.89
C ILE A 216 2.23 -1.89 0.31
N GLY A 217 2.60 -1.38 1.48
CA GLY A 217 2.01 -1.75 2.74
C GLY A 217 1.82 -0.53 3.62
N MET A 218 0.95 -0.69 4.61
CA MET A 218 0.79 0.26 5.69
C MET A 218 1.36 -0.37 6.96
N MET A 219 1.80 0.48 7.89
CA MET A 219 2.11 0.08 9.24
C MET A 219 1.23 0.83 10.24
N ALA A 220 0.98 0.21 11.38
CA ALA A 220 0.30 0.82 12.51
C ALA A 220 1.01 0.42 13.81
N PRO A 221 1.04 1.30 14.83
CA PRO A 221 1.62 0.96 16.13
C PRO A 221 1.03 -0.34 16.68
N ALA A 222 1.87 -1.18 17.29
CA ALA A 222 1.43 -2.44 17.90
C ALA A 222 0.72 -2.20 19.26
N VAL A 223 -0.38 -1.42 19.23
CA VAL A 223 -1.18 -1.00 20.38
C VAL A 223 -2.61 -1.45 20.16
N SER A 224 -3.22 -2.07 21.17
CA SER A 224 -4.56 -2.65 21.04
C SER A 224 -5.63 -1.62 20.70
N ILE A 225 -6.49 -1.97 19.74
CA ILE A 225 -7.62 -1.14 19.31
C ILE A 225 -8.88 -1.47 20.11
N THR A 226 -9.58 -0.47 20.62
CA THR A 226 -10.86 -0.67 21.32
C THR A 226 -12.02 -0.63 20.33
N GLN A 227 -13.00 -1.52 20.48
CA GLN A 227 -14.23 -1.49 19.69
C GLN A 227 -14.87 -0.10 19.75
N GLY A 228 -15.31 0.42 18.60
CA GLY A 228 -15.94 1.73 18.50
C GLY A 228 -14.97 2.91 18.35
N SER A 229 -13.68 2.74 18.66
CA SER A 229 -12.68 3.83 18.53
C SER A 229 -12.33 4.21 17.09
N VAL A 230 -12.66 3.33 16.14
CA VAL A 230 -12.35 3.47 14.70
C VAL A 230 -13.60 3.48 13.83
N ASN A 231 -14.76 3.73 14.43
CA ASN A 231 -16.01 3.88 13.68
C ASN A 231 -15.87 5.04 12.67
N GLY A 232 -16.48 4.86 11.50
CA GLY A 232 -16.51 5.89 10.48
C GLY A 232 -16.63 5.33 9.07
N GLU A 233 -16.75 6.26 8.13
CA GLU A 233 -16.63 6.02 6.71
C GLU A 233 -15.20 6.29 6.26
N TYR A 234 -14.64 5.37 5.48
CA TYR A 234 -13.29 5.46 4.94
C TYR A 234 -13.33 5.21 3.44
N ILE A 235 -12.41 5.82 2.70
CA ILE A 235 -12.27 5.63 1.26
C ILE A 235 -10.84 5.24 0.89
N GLY A 236 -10.72 4.29 -0.02
CA GLY A 236 -9.43 3.76 -0.45
C GLY A 236 -9.48 3.14 -1.83
N VAL A 237 -8.34 2.58 -2.23
CA VAL A 237 -8.17 1.78 -3.44
C VAL A 237 -7.61 0.43 -3.00
N ASP A 238 -8.14 -0.65 -3.58
CA ASP A 238 -7.67 -2.00 -3.30
C ASP A 238 -6.60 -2.49 -4.27
N SER A 239 -6.05 -3.68 -4.00
CA SER A 239 -4.99 -4.31 -4.79
C SER A 239 -5.44 -4.76 -6.19
N ASN A 240 -6.74 -4.73 -6.50
CA ASN A 240 -7.29 -4.88 -7.86
C ASN A 240 -7.49 -3.52 -8.54
N PHE A 241 -7.06 -2.45 -7.87
CA PHE A 241 -7.22 -1.08 -8.29
C PHE A 241 -8.69 -0.64 -8.33
N ASP A 242 -9.58 -1.24 -7.56
CA ASP A 242 -10.97 -0.79 -7.42
C ASP A 242 -11.09 0.20 -6.24
N TYR A 243 -12.01 1.17 -6.38
CA TYR A 243 -12.32 2.09 -5.30
C TYR A 243 -13.21 1.41 -4.26
N ARG A 244 -12.91 1.61 -2.97
CA ARG A 244 -13.63 0.99 -1.87
C ARG A 244 -13.98 2.00 -0.79
N THR A 245 -15.27 2.16 -0.55
CA THR A 245 -15.74 2.75 0.71
C THR A 245 -15.85 1.65 1.75
N THR A 246 -15.27 1.86 2.92
CA THR A 246 -15.42 0.96 4.07
C THR A 246 -16.16 1.71 5.17
N ALA A 247 -17.36 1.26 5.48
CA ALA A 247 -18.12 1.75 6.63
C ALA A 247 -17.88 0.81 7.83
N LEU A 248 -17.43 1.37 8.95
CA LEU A 248 -17.08 0.66 10.18
C LEU A 248 -17.97 1.12 11.33
N VAL A 249 -18.68 0.18 11.97
CA VAL A 249 -19.51 0.45 13.15
C VAL A 249 -19.41 -0.70 14.15
N GLY A 250 -18.79 -0.43 15.29
CA GLY A 250 -18.63 -1.40 16.36
C GLY A 250 -17.82 -2.62 15.90
N ALA A 251 -18.47 -3.78 15.85
CA ALA A 251 -17.88 -5.06 15.44
C ALA A 251 -18.24 -5.46 14.00
N ASP A 252 -18.76 -4.53 13.20
CA ASP A 252 -19.18 -4.76 11.84
C ASP A 252 -18.51 -3.80 10.87
N ALA A 253 -18.24 -4.28 9.65
CA ALA A 253 -17.86 -3.42 8.54
C ALA A 253 -18.58 -3.82 7.25
N ALA A 254 -18.73 -2.86 6.35
CA ALA A 254 -19.18 -3.09 4.98
C ALA A 254 -18.23 -2.40 4.01
N GLN A 255 -17.71 -3.15 3.05
CA GLN A 255 -16.96 -2.63 1.90
C GLN A 255 -17.91 -2.51 0.72
N LEU A 256 -17.93 -1.35 0.08
CA LEU A 256 -18.82 -0.99 -1.03
C LEU A 256 -18.01 -0.39 -2.18
N ASP A 257 -18.49 -0.57 -3.41
CA ASP A 257 -18.04 0.26 -4.54
C ASP A 257 -18.76 1.61 -4.44
N PRO A 258 -18.04 2.73 -4.22
CA PRO A 258 -18.66 4.04 -4.07
C PRO A 258 -19.34 4.54 -5.35
N PHE A 259 -18.90 4.11 -6.53
CA PHE A 259 -19.49 4.50 -7.82
C PHE A 259 -20.61 3.58 -8.26
N ARG A 260 -20.78 2.44 -7.57
CA ARG A 260 -21.85 1.45 -7.81
C ARG A 260 -22.51 1.01 -6.50
N ALA A 261 -22.74 1.95 -5.58
CA ALA A 261 -23.18 1.62 -4.23
C ALA A 261 -24.55 0.94 -4.14
N SER A 262 -25.40 1.07 -5.17
CA SER A 262 -26.68 0.36 -5.26
C SER A 262 -26.54 -1.11 -5.67
N ASP A 263 -25.36 -1.54 -6.12
CA ASP A 263 -25.10 -2.93 -6.52
C ASP A 263 -24.64 -3.76 -5.32
N ALA A 264 -25.60 -4.38 -4.65
CA ALA A 264 -25.35 -5.22 -3.47
C ALA A 264 -24.44 -6.43 -3.77
N THR A 265 -24.28 -6.84 -5.04
CA THR A 265 -23.39 -7.96 -5.39
C THR A 265 -21.90 -7.62 -5.25
N LEU A 266 -21.58 -6.32 -5.20
CA LEU A 266 -20.23 -5.81 -4.99
C LEU A 266 -19.91 -5.55 -3.50
N ALA A 267 -20.92 -5.69 -2.63
CA ALA A 267 -20.76 -5.43 -1.20
C ALA A 267 -20.10 -6.62 -0.49
N THR A 268 -19.12 -6.32 0.36
CA THR A 268 -18.54 -7.32 1.26
C THR A 268 -18.82 -6.93 2.70
N ALA A 269 -19.58 -7.76 3.42
CA ALA A 269 -19.84 -7.56 4.84
C ALA A 269 -18.85 -8.37 5.69
N LEU A 270 -18.25 -7.70 6.67
CA LEU A 270 -17.24 -8.25 7.57
C LEU A 270 -17.72 -8.21 9.02
N LYS A 271 -17.31 -9.20 9.79
CA LYS A 271 -17.36 -9.19 11.25
C LYS A 271 -15.95 -8.98 11.79
N LEU A 272 -15.80 -8.06 12.73
CA LEU A 272 -14.53 -7.72 13.38
C LEU A 272 -14.47 -8.39 14.74
N ASP A 273 -13.28 -8.88 15.08
CA ASP A 273 -12.98 -9.47 16.39
C ASP A 273 -11.83 -8.67 17.04
N TYR A 274 -12.17 -8.01 18.14
CA TYR A 274 -11.27 -7.18 18.93
C TYR A 274 -10.54 -7.97 20.04
N SER A 275 -10.72 -9.29 20.12
CA SER A 275 -9.96 -10.18 21.02
C SER A 275 -8.52 -10.39 20.52
N GLN A 276 -7.77 -9.30 20.52
CA GLN A 276 -6.43 -9.20 19.94
C GLN A 276 -5.42 -10.10 20.65
N THR A 277 -5.02 -11.19 19.99
CA THR A 277 -3.86 -12.00 20.39
C THR A 277 -2.54 -11.33 20.03
N THR A 278 -2.57 -10.45 19.02
CA THR A 278 -1.49 -9.53 18.65
C THR A 278 -2.02 -8.10 18.78
N ALA A 279 -1.42 -7.31 19.68
CA ALA A 279 -1.86 -5.93 19.93
C ALA A 279 -1.81 -5.10 18.64
N GLY A 280 -2.92 -4.45 18.30
CA GLY A 280 -3.07 -3.62 17.10
C GLY A 280 -3.59 -4.36 15.86
N VAL A 281 -3.91 -5.65 15.96
CA VAL A 281 -4.41 -6.47 14.86
C VAL A 281 -5.84 -6.93 15.14
N VAL A 282 -6.83 -6.29 14.51
CA VAL A 282 -8.23 -6.69 14.60
C VAL A 282 -8.51 -7.72 13.50
N THR A 283 -8.82 -8.95 13.89
CA THR A 283 -9.11 -10.02 12.93
C THR A 283 -10.52 -9.87 12.37
N THR A 284 -10.73 -10.38 11.15
CA THR A 284 -12.04 -10.34 10.49
C THR A 284 -12.42 -11.69 9.92
N THR A 285 -13.73 -11.91 9.82
CA THR A 285 -14.34 -12.94 8.98
C THR A 285 -15.34 -12.30 8.04
N ARG A 286 -15.50 -12.84 6.82
CA ARG A 286 -16.62 -12.42 5.99
C ARG A 286 -17.93 -13.04 6.48
N LYS A 287 -19.03 -12.28 6.36
CA LYS A 287 -20.36 -12.76 6.77
C LYS A 287 -20.98 -13.76 5.79
N ASP A 288 -20.62 -13.68 4.51
CA ASP A 288 -21.04 -14.62 3.46
C ASP A 288 -20.21 -15.92 3.49
N ASN A 289 -18.96 -15.85 3.94
CA ASN A 289 -18.09 -17.01 4.08
C ASN A 289 -17.07 -16.82 5.21
N ALA A 290 -17.37 -17.40 6.37
CA ALA A 290 -16.53 -17.29 7.57
C ALA A 290 -15.14 -17.96 7.46
N THR A 291 -14.89 -18.76 6.41
CA THR A 291 -13.56 -19.33 6.15
C THR A 291 -12.56 -18.32 5.58
N ILE A 292 -13.08 -17.24 4.97
CA ILE A 292 -12.26 -16.13 4.49
C ILE A 292 -12.02 -15.19 5.66
N THR A 293 -10.75 -15.04 6.01
CA THR A 293 -10.29 -14.24 7.15
C THR A 293 -9.40 -13.10 6.71
N GLY A 294 -9.37 -12.04 7.51
CA GLY A 294 -8.53 -10.88 7.28
C GLY A 294 -8.08 -10.21 8.57
N LYS A 295 -7.36 -9.11 8.40
CA LYS A 295 -6.76 -8.32 9.47
C LYS A 295 -6.88 -6.84 9.13
N PHE A 296 -7.45 -6.07 10.05
CA PHE A 296 -7.33 -4.62 10.07
C PHE A 296 -6.23 -4.18 11.03
N MET A 297 -5.57 -3.09 10.67
CA MET A 297 -4.72 -2.29 11.55
C MET A 297 -5.03 -0.81 11.31
N PHE A 298 -4.95 0.00 12.36
CA PHE A 298 -5.45 1.37 12.34
C PHE A 298 -4.41 2.35 12.91
N THR A 299 -4.25 3.51 12.27
CA THR A 299 -3.54 4.66 12.86
C THR A 299 -3.97 5.96 12.20
N GLY A 300 -4.09 7.04 12.98
CA GLY A 300 -4.29 8.40 12.46
C GLY A 300 -5.55 8.63 11.62
N GLY A 301 -6.59 7.78 11.71
CA GLY A 301 -7.74 7.84 10.81
C GLY A 301 -7.46 7.20 9.44
N VAL A 302 -6.50 6.29 9.36
CA VAL A 302 -6.25 5.41 8.22
C VAL A 302 -6.31 3.98 8.72
N PHE A 303 -6.71 3.06 7.85
CA PHE A 303 -6.55 1.63 8.09
C PHE A 303 -5.83 0.96 6.94
N GLY A 304 -5.16 -0.15 7.25
CA GLY A 304 -4.73 -1.14 6.27
C GLY A 304 -5.50 -2.43 6.51
N PHE A 305 -6.01 -3.03 5.44
CA PHE A 305 -6.77 -4.27 5.49
C PHE A 305 -6.15 -5.30 4.58
N LEU A 306 -5.77 -6.45 5.14
CA LEU A 306 -5.29 -7.60 4.40
C LEU A 306 -6.26 -8.76 4.60
N GLU A 307 -6.80 -9.29 3.51
CA GLU A 307 -7.65 -10.48 3.49
C GLU A 307 -6.96 -11.59 2.73
N ASN A 308 -6.97 -12.79 3.32
CA ASN A 308 -6.39 -13.97 2.70
C ASN A 308 -7.43 -14.65 1.80
N ARG A 309 -7.18 -14.67 0.49
CA ARG A 309 -8.05 -15.33 -0.49
C ARG A 309 -7.29 -16.44 -1.22
N THR A 310 -8.05 -17.40 -1.74
CA THR A 310 -7.50 -18.47 -2.58
C THR A 310 -6.91 -17.96 -3.90
N THR A 311 -7.33 -16.77 -4.36
CA THR A 311 -6.87 -16.13 -5.60
C THR A 311 -5.67 -15.19 -5.41
N GLY A 312 -5.11 -15.09 -4.21
CA GLY A 312 -4.05 -14.14 -3.85
C GLY A 312 -4.47 -13.18 -2.74
N PRO A 313 -3.56 -12.34 -2.23
CA PRO A 313 -3.88 -11.37 -1.20
C PRO A 313 -4.86 -10.31 -1.73
N TYR A 314 -5.83 -9.94 -0.91
CA TYR A 314 -6.56 -8.69 -1.10
C TYR A 314 -6.07 -7.68 -0.08
N PHE A 315 -5.58 -6.54 -0.55
CA PHE A 315 -5.10 -5.47 0.30
C PHE A 315 -5.77 -4.14 -0.05
N THR A 316 -6.08 -3.32 0.94
CA THR A 316 -6.49 -1.93 0.71
C THR A 316 -6.08 -1.04 1.87
N VAL A 317 -5.80 0.22 1.54
CA VAL A 317 -5.57 1.30 2.52
C VAL A 317 -6.72 2.30 2.39
N GLY A 318 -7.44 2.53 3.47
CA GLY A 318 -8.55 3.48 3.51
C GLY A 318 -8.26 4.65 4.43
N ALA A 319 -8.55 5.87 3.97
CA ALA A 319 -8.45 7.09 4.75
C ALA A 319 -9.83 7.57 5.21
N PHE A 320 -9.91 8.10 6.43
CA PHE A 320 -11.14 8.54 7.07
C PHE A 320 -11.80 9.70 6.31
N VAL A 321 -13.12 9.63 6.22
CA VAL A 321 -13.99 10.63 5.58
C VAL A 321 -14.87 11.31 6.64
N GLN A 322 -15.63 10.55 7.42
CA GLN A 322 -16.56 11.05 8.46
C GLN A 322 -16.94 10.01 9.51
#